data_AF-A0A349YIS7-F1
#
_entry.id   AF-A0A349YIS7-F1
#
_cell.length_a   1.000
_cell.length_b   1.000
_cell.length_c   1.000
_cell.angle_alpha   90.00
_cell.angle_beta   90.00
_cell.angle_gamma   90.00
#
_symmetry.space_group_name_H-M   'P 1'
#
loop_
_entity.id
_entity.type
_entity.pdbx_description
1 polymer ?
#
loop_
_entity_poly.entity_id
_entity_poly.type
_entity_poly.pdbx_seq_one_letter_code
_entity_poly.pdbx_strand_id
1 'polypeptide(L)'
;MHKFSTVKSGSYGTDVIVLQTVLSLLHYTGKDGKPLTIDGGCGTNTVYAINSFQTSMRAYGYECGTNGVNDGCFGESCWKVLGVVM
;
A
#
# COMPACT_ATOMS: atom_id res chain seq x y z
N MET A 1 2.02 9.01 18.31
CA MET A 1 1.47 8.22 17.19
C MET A 1 1.88 8.89 15.90
N HIS A 2 2.59 8.18 15.02
CA HIS A 2 2.88 8.68 13.68
C HIS A 2 1.59 8.58 12.86
N LYS A 3 1.09 9.70 12.34
CA LYS A 3 -0.10 9.73 11.50
C LYS A 3 0.35 9.56 10.06
N PHE A 4 0.16 8.37 9.49
CA PHE A 4 0.46 8.14 8.08
C PHE A 4 -0.51 8.92 7.19
N SER A 5 0.03 9.54 6.16
CA SER A 5 -0.77 10.14 5.10
C SER A 5 -1.29 9.08 4.13
N THR A 6 -2.34 9.45 3.37
CA THR A 6 -2.83 8.61 2.28
C THR A 6 -1.81 8.58 1.16
N VAL A 7 -1.20 7.41 0.94
CA VAL A 7 -0.26 7.22 -0.16
C VAL A 7 -1.02 6.89 -1.43
N LYS A 8 -0.81 7.68 -2.48
CA LYS A 8 -1.41 7.50 -3.81
C LYS A 8 -0.41 7.78 -4.91
N SER A 9 -0.74 7.48 -6.17
CA SER A 9 0.11 7.81 -7.32
C SER A 9 0.66 9.25 -7.24
N GLY A 10 1.98 9.41 -7.37
CA GLY A 10 2.67 10.69 -7.25
C GLY A 10 2.89 11.20 -5.82
N SER A 11 2.55 10.42 -4.79
CA SER A 11 2.93 10.73 -3.42
C SER A 11 4.41 10.45 -3.20
N TYR A 12 5.05 11.24 -2.33
CA TYR A 12 6.46 11.09 -1.99
C TYR A 12 6.69 11.25 -0.49
N GLY A 13 7.70 10.57 0.05
CA GLY A 13 8.18 10.77 1.42
C GLY A 13 8.24 9.49 2.26
N THR A 14 8.47 9.66 3.56
CA THR A 14 8.71 8.57 4.50
C THR A 14 7.55 7.58 4.59
N ASP A 15 6.30 8.05 4.48
CA ASP A 15 5.13 7.17 4.52
C ASP A 15 5.13 6.18 3.33
N VAL A 16 5.61 6.62 2.17
CA VAL A 16 5.75 5.77 0.98
C VAL A 16 6.87 4.75 1.17
N ILE A 17 8.00 5.15 1.78
CA ILE A 17 9.12 4.25 2.12
C ILE A 17 8.65 3.13 3.04
N VAL A 18 7.90 3.49 4.09
CA VAL A 18 7.34 2.52 5.03
C VAL A 18 6.39 1.57 4.30
N LEU A 19 5.50 2.09 3.47
CA LEU A 19 4.58 1.27 2.68
C LEU A 19 5.31 0.30 1.75
N GLN A 20 6.28 0.79 0.97
CA GLN A 20 7.07 -0.03 0.04
C GLN A 20 7.83 -1.13 0.79
N THR A 21 8.38 -0.81 1.97
CA THR A 21 9.07 -1.77 2.84
C THR A 21 8.12 -2.87 3.30
N VAL A 22 6.95 -2.50 3.83
CA VAL A 22 5.95 -3.47 4.30
C VAL A 22 5.45 -4.34 3.16
N LEU A 23 5.09 -3.75 2.02
CA LEU A 23 4.65 -4.50 0.84
C LEU A 23 5.73 -5.46 0.33
N SER A 24 6.99 -5.04 0.34
CA SER A 24 8.12 -5.90 -0.03
C SER A 24 8.33 -7.06 0.96
N LEU A 25 8.17 -6.82 2.28
CA LEU A 25 8.25 -7.86 3.31
C LEU A 25 7.11 -8.87 3.21
N LEU A 26 5.94 -8.42 2.75
CA LEU A 26 4.79 -9.28 2.45
C LEU A 26 4.87 -9.93 1.06
N HIS A 27 6.02 -9.81 0.36
CA HIS A 27 6.27 -10.37 -0.97
C HIS A 27 5.37 -9.85 -2.09
N TYR A 28 4.78 -8.66 -1.94
CA TYR A 28 4.13 -7.98 -3.06
C TYR A 28 5.16 -7.43 -4.03
N THR A 29 4.87 -7.57 -5.32
CA THR A 29 5.74 -7.15 -6.42
C THR A 29 5.12 -6.02 -7.22
N GLY A 30 5.98 -5.31 -7.96
CA GLY A 30 5.55 -4.35 -8.97
C GLY A 30 4.85 -5.03 -10.14
N LYS A 31 4.33 -4.22 -11.06
CA LYS A 31 3.67 -4.70 -12.29
C LYS A 31 4.61 -5.54 -13.17
N ASP A 32 5.91 -5.30 -13.04
CA ASP A 32 7.00 -6.02 -13.70
C ASP A 32 7.34 -7.37 -13.05
N GLY A 33 6.64 -7.76 -11.97
CA GLY A 33 6.90 -8.98 -11.22
C GLY A 33 8.16 -8.93 -10.35
N LYS A 34 8.80 -7.76 -10.24
CA LYS A 34 9.99 -7.58 -9.41
C LYS A 34 9.63 -7.06 -8.02
N PRO A 35 10.49 -7.27 -7.00
CA PRO A 35 10.33 -6.62 -5.71
C PRO A 35 10.22 -5.10 -5.86
N LEU A 36 9.43 -4.47 -4.99
CA LEU A 36 9.31 -3.02 -4.98
C LEU A 36 10.65 -2.37 -4.66
N THR A 37 10.99 -1.31 -5.39
CA THR A 37 12.09 -0.43 -5.02
C THR A 37 11.62 0.48 -3.89
N ILE A 38 12.42 0.58 -2.83
CA ILE A 38 12.16 1.46 -1.69
C ILE A 38 12.82 2.81 -1.99
N ASP A 39 12.14 3.64 -2.77
CA ASP A 39 12.62 4.96 -3.23
C ASP A 39 11.82 6.12 -2.61
N GLY A 40 10.75 5.81 -1.87
CA GLY A 40 9.86 6.81 -1.30
C GLY A 40 8.98 7.53 -2.30
N GLY A 41 8.90 7.05 -3.54
CA GLY A 41 8.03 7.56 -4.59
C GLY A 41 6.93 6.56 -4.97
N CYS A 42 5.67 6.99 -4.87
CA CYS A 42 4.54 6.13 -5.22
C CYS A 42 4.31 6.16 -6.74
N GLY A 43 5.09 5.35 -7.46
CA GLY A 43 4.98 5.15 -8.90
C GLY A 43 4.03 4.02 -9.29
N THR A 44 4.01 3.68 -10.58
CA THR A 44 3.13 2.63 -11.14
C THR A 44 3.31 1.27 -10.47
N ASN A 45 4.54 0.89 -10.11
CA ASN A 45 4.82 -0.38 -9.44
C ASN A 45 4.25 -0.39 -8.01
N THR A 46 4.39 0.70 -7.26
CA THR A 46 3.82 0.81 -5.91
C THR A 46 2.29 0.79 -5.96
N VAL A 47 1.67 1.51 -6.90
CA VAL A 47 0.20 1.49 -7.10
C VAL A 47 -0.30 0.08 -7.44
N TYR A 48 0.41 -0.63 -8.30
CA TYR A 48 0.08 -2.02 -8.61
C TYR A 48 0.11 -2.90 -7.36
N ALA A 49 1.17 -2.81 -6.56
CA ALA A 49 1.29 -3.57 -5.32
C ALA A 49 0.21 -3.19 -4.28
N ILE A 50 -0.16 -1.90 -4.17
CA ILE A 50 -1.28 -1.45 -3.33
C ILE A 50 -2.58 -2.16 -3.74
N ASN A 51 -2.87 -2.19 -5.05
CA ASN A 51 -4.07 -2.85 -5.55
C ASN A 51 -4.05 -4.37 -5.29
N SER A 52 -2.91 -5.03 -5.47
CA SER A 52 -2.75 -6.45 -5.14
C SER A 52 -2.98 -6.70 -3.65
N PHE A 53 -2.44 -5.85 -2.78
CA PHE A 53 -2.66 -5.93 -1.34
C PHE A 53 -4.14 -5.77 -0.98
N GLN A 54 -4.81 -4.77 -1.55
CA GLN A 54 -6.25 -4.54 -1.32
C GLN A 54 -7.10 -5.74 -1.74
N THR A 55 -6.78 -6.37 -2.89
CA THR A 55 -7.44 -7.61 -3.32
C THR A 55 -7.23 -8.74 -2.31
N SER A 56 -5.99 -8.98 -1.87
CA SER A 56 -5.68 -10.04 -0.90
C SER A 56 -6.41 -9.83 0.42
N MET A 57 -6.42 -8.59 0.94
CA MET A 57 -7.11 -8.27 2.19
C MET A 57 -8.62 -8.51 2.07
N ARG A 58 -9.21 -8.18 0.93
CA ARG A 58 -10.63 -8.48 0.65
C ARG A 58 -10.90 -9.99 0.64
N ALA A 59 -9.99 -10.80 0.10
CA ALA A 59 -10.10 -12.26 0.17
C ALA A 59 -10.05 -12.81 1.60
N TYR A 60 -9.37 -12.10 2.52
CA TYR A 60 -9.36 -12.41 3.96
C TYR A 60 -10.56 -11.81 4.73
N GLY A 61 -11.45 -11.07 4.07
CA GLY A 61 -12.61 -10.42 4.69
C GLY A 61 -12.35 -9.02 5.27
N TYR A 62 -11.19 -8.43 5.00
CA TYR A 62 -10.85 -7.07 5.40
C TYR A 62 -11.03 -6.10 4.24
N GLU A 63 -11.82 -5.04 4.41
CA GLU A 63 -11.93 -3.97 3.42
C GLU A 63 -10.90 -2.86 3.69
N CYS A 64 -9.97 -2.73 2.75
CA CYS A 64 -9.06 -1.58 2.68
C CYS A 64 -9.08 -1.01 1.25
N GLY A 65 -9.18 0.32 1.15
CA GLY A 65 -9.54 1.03 -0.10
C GLY A 65 -10.92 1.72 -0.01
N THR A 66 -11.27 2.44 -1.07
CA THR A 66 -12.53 3.22 -1.14
C THR A 66 -13.66 2.36 -1.68
N ASN A 67 -14.75 2.23 -0.91
CA ASN A 67 -15.99 1.54 -1.31
C ASN A 67 -15.78 0.10 -1.84
N GLY A 68 -14.84 -0.65 -1.26
CA GLY A 68 -14.58 -2.04 -1.67
C GLY A 68 -13.89 -2.19 -3.04
N VAL A 69 -13.31 -1.12 -3.59
CA VAL A 69 -12.61 -1.12 -4.89
C VAL A 69 -11.11 -0.90 -4.71
N ASN A 70 -10.32 -1.46 -5.63
CA ASN A 70 -8.90 -1.15 -5.74
C ASN A 70 -8.72 0.27 -6.29
N ASP A 71 -8.42 1.22 -5.41
CA ASP A 71 -8.37 2.65 -5.72
C ASP A 71 -6.93 3.17 -5.93
N GLY A 72 -5.94 2.28 -5.86
CA GLY A 72 -4.52 2.63 -5.96
C GLY A 72 -4.03 3.54 -4.83
N CYS A 73 -4.81 3.64 -3.74
CA CYS A 73 -4.54 4.52 -2.61
C CYS A 73 -4.43 3.69 -1.32
N PHE A 74 -3.35 3.92 -0.57
CA PHE A 74 -3.14 3.35 0.75
C PHE A 74 -3.53 4.37 1.82
N GLY A 75 -4.81 4.37 2.17
CA GLY A 75 -5.40 5.25 3.16
C GLY A 75 -5.40 4.69 4.58
N GLU A 76 -6.02 5.41 5.50
CA GLU A 76 -6.09 5.06 6.93
C GLU A 76 -6.65 3.65 7.20
N SER A 77 -7.66 3.21 6.45
CA SER A 77 -8.21 1.86 6.57
C SER A 77 -7.17 0.78 6.23
N CYS A 78 -6.37 0.99 5.18
CA CYS A 78 -5.27 0.10 4.81
C CYS A 78 -4.19 0.08 5.91
N TRP A 79 -3.85 1.24 6.46
CA TRP A 79 -2.87 1.33 7.54
C TRP A 79 -3.33 0.64 8.83
N LYS A 80 -4.64 0.70 9.14
CA LYS A 80 -5.25 -0.02 10.27
C LYS A 80 -5.20 -1.53 10.09
N VAL A 81 -5.41 -2.04 8.87
CA VAL A 81 -5.28 -3.48 8.56
C VAL A 81 -3.87 -4.00 8.84
N LEU A 82 -2.83 -3.18 8.61
CA LEU A 82 -1.45 -3.53 8.95
C LEU A 82 -1.14 -3.44 10.45
N GLY A 83 -2.06 -2.95 11.29
CA GLY A 83 -1.85 -2.75 12.72
C GLY A 83 -0.86 -1.64 13.08
N VAL A 84 -0.48 -0.78 12.12
CA VAL A 84 0.49 0.31 12.32
C VAL A 84 -0.17 1.59 12.85
N VAL A 85 -1.50 1.66 12.75
CA VAL A 85 -2.33 2.70 13.38
C VAL A 85 -3.47 2.01 14.11
N MET A 86 -3.70 2.44 15.36
CA MET A 86 -4.77 1.97 16.25
C MET A 86 -5.84 3.05 16.39
#